data_AF-A0A949LQQ1-F1
#
_entry.id   AF-A0A949LQQ1-F1
#
_cell.length_a   1.000
_cell.length_b   1.000
_cell.length_c   1.000
_cell.angle_alpha   90.00
_cell.angle_beta   90.00
_cell.angle_gamma   90.00
#
_symmetry.space_group_name_H-M   'P 1'
#
loop_
_entity.id
_entity.type
_entity.pdbx_description
1 polymer ?
#
loop_
_entity_poly.entity_id
_entity_poly.type
_entity_poly.pdbx_seq_one_letter_code
_entity_poly.pdbx_strand_id
1 'polypeptide(L)'
;MQIEKKIKKHLIFSGDSLLEALNRINDNQSRIVFVVEENGLLIGALSDGDVRRWITQTTEFNLDVPVDSVMNRSFVSALCSDSNQKISSHFDHKRDIIPL
;
A
#
# COMPACT_ATOMS: atom_id res chain seq x y z
N MET A 1 -19.10 -2.05 -1.90
CA MET A 1 -18.15 -1.38 -0.99
C MET A 1 -18.35 -1.94 0.41
N GLN A 2 -17.28 -2.43 1.05
CA GLN A 2 -17.27 -2.81 2.47
C GLN A 2 -16.15 -2.06 3.18
N ILE A 3 -16.33 -1.74 4.47
CA ILE A 3 -15.35 -1.01 5.28
C ILE A 3 -14.76 -1.96 6.32
N GLU A 4 -13.45 -2.22 6.22
CA GLU A 4 -12.70 -2.98 7.22
C GLU A 4 -12.02 -2.01 8.21
N LYS A 5 -12.35 -2.13 9.51
CA LYS A 5 -11.74 -1.30 10.57
C LYS A 5 -10.45 -1.89 11.15
N LYS A 6 -10.19 -3.20 10.93
CA LYS A 6 -8.99 -3.90 11.44
C LYS A 6 -7.86 -3.79 10.42
N ILE A 7 -7.28 -2.60 10.32
CA ILE A 7 -6.34 -2.28 9.23
C ILE A 7 -4.89 -2.76 9.46
N LYS A 8 -4.54 -3.22 10.66
CA LYS A 8 -3.13 -3.55 11.03
C LYS A 8 -2.43 -4.49 10.04
N LYS A 9 -3.15 -5.47 9.47
CA LYS A 9 -2.59 -6.42 8.49
C LYS A 9 -2.25 -5.78 7.13
N HIS A 10 -2.74 -4.58 6.88
CA HIS A 10 -2.47 -3.80 5.67
C HIS A 10 -1.46 -2.69 5.90
N LEU A 11 -0.90 -2.55 7.11
CA LEU A 11 0.06 -1.49 7.40
C LEU A 11 1.48 -2.05 7.43
N ILE A 12 2.42 -1.21 7.00
CA ILE A 12 3.85 -1.39 7.19
C ILE A 12 4.49 -0.03 7.50
N PHE A 13 5.59 0.00 8.25
CA PHE A 13 6.24 1.26 8.58
C PHE A 13 7.20 1.71 7.48
N SER A 14 7.33 3.03 7.33
CA SER A 14 8.47 3.64 6.64
C SER A 14 9.78 3.10 7.23
N GLY A 15 10.73 2.77 6.38
CA GLY A 15 12.01 2.19 6.75
C GLY A 15 12.04 0.66 6.81
N ASP A 16 10.88 -0.02 6.90
CA ASP A 16 10.84 -1.48 6.84
C ASP A 16 11.36 -1.99 5.49
N SER A 17 11.87 -3.23 5.47
CA SER A 17 12.40 -3.81 4.24
C SER A 17 11.30 -4.17 3.24
N LEU A 18 11.65 -4.20 1.96
CA LEU A 18 10.79 -4.69 0.90
C LEU A 18 10.36 -6.14 1.16
N LEU A 19 11.23 -6.97 1.74
CA LEU A 19 10.89 -8.34 2.14
C LEU A 19 9.75 -8.39 3.17
N GLU A 20 9.79 -7.57 4.22
CA GLU A 20 8.72 -7.50 5.22
C GLU A 20 7.40 -7.05 4.58
N ALA A 21 7.46 -6.11 3.63
CA ALA A 21 6.29 -5.67 2.88
C ALA A 21 5.67 -6.79 2.04
N LEU A 22 6.50 -7.58 1.36
CA LEU A 22 6.06 -8.72 0.57
C LEU A 22 5.45 -9.82 1.44
N ASN A 23 6.03 -10.11 2.60
CA ASN A 23 5.44 -11.04 3.57
C ASN A 23 4.06 -10.55 4.02
N ARG A 24 3.94 -9.26 4.34
CA ARG A 24 2.66 -8.65 4.73
C ARG A 24 1.60 -8.75 3.64
N ILE A 25 1.98 -8.53 2.37
CA ILE A 25 1.09 -8.68 1.21
C ILE A 25 0.60 -10.14 1.08
N ASN A 26 1.50 -11.12 1.24
CA ASN A 26 1.14 -12.54 1.20
C ASN A 26 0.14 -12.89 2.32
N ASP A 27 0.41 -12.44 3.55
CA ASP A 27 -0.40 -12.74 4.72
C ASP A 27 -1.80 -12.11 4.64
N ASN A 28 -1.89 -10.89 4.10
CA ASN A 28 -3.16 -10.16 4.04
C ASN A 28 -4.02 -10.52 2.82
N GLN A 29 -3.47 -11.25 1.85
CA GLN A 29 -4.15 -11.72 0.62
C GLN A 29 -4.82 -10.63 -0.22
N SER A 30 -4.41 -9.38 0.00
CA SER A 30 -5.04 -8.19 -0.55
C SER A 30 -4.21 -7.52 -1.65
N ARG A 31 -3.04 -8.08 -1.96
CA ARG A 31 -2.12 -7.62 -3.03
C ARG A 31 -1.56 -6.20 -2.81
N ILE A 32 -1.75 -5.64 -1.62
CA ILE A 32 -1.36 -4.28 -1.27
C ILE A 32 -1.15 -4.11 0.24
N VAL A 33 -0.22 -3.22 0.59
CA VAL A 33 -0.03 -2.65 1.93
C VAL A 33 0.09 -1.13 1.83
N PHE A 34 -0.17 -0.46 2.94
CA PHE A 34 -0.12 0.98 3.11
C PHE A 34 1.04 1.33 4.05
N VAL A 35 1.89 2.24 3.59
CA VAL A 35 3.10 2.65 4.31
C VAL A 35 2.79 3.85 5.19
N VAL A 36 3.07 3.71 6.48
CA VAL A 36 2.83 4.75 7.48
C VAL A 36 4.12 5.15 8.20
N GLU A 37 4.21 6.39 8.65
CA GLU A 37 5.22 6.82 9.61
C GLU A 37 4.87 6.34 11.04
N GLU A 38 5.82 6.45 11.97
CA GLU A 38 5.61 6.09 13.39
C GLU A 38 4.46 6.87 14.05
N ASN A 39 4.21 8.11 13.61
CA ASN A 39 3.10 8.94 14.09
C ASN A 39 1.73 8.54 13.50
N GLY A 40 1.69 7.52 12.63
CA GLY A 40 0.48 7.03 11.97
C GLY A 40 0.12 7.77 10.67
N LEU A 41 0.96 8.68 10.17
CA LEU A 41 0.75 9.38 8.92
C LEU A 41 0.89 8.40 7.75
N LEU A 42 -0.14 8.30 6.91
CA LEU A 42 -0.13 7.54 5.68
C LEU A 42 0.68 8.27 4.59
N ILE A 43 1.78 7.67 4.14
CA ILE A 43 2.74 8.30 3.20
C ILE A 43 2.90 7.56 1.88
N GLY A 44 2.36 6.34 1.76
CA GLY A 44 2.48 5.56 0.53
C GLY A 44 1.61 4.31 0.51
N ALA A 45 1.59 3.67 -0.66
CA ALA A 45 1.03 2.34 -0.84
C ALA A 45 2.00 1.49 -1.67
N LEU A 46 2.08 0.19 -1.37
CA LEU A 46 2.92 -0.75 -2.09
C LEU A 46 2.09 -1.96 -2.50
N SER A 47 2.06 -2.23 -3.80
CA SER A 47 1.36 -3.37 -4.41
C SER A 47 2.32 -4.27 -5.20
N ASP A 48 1.85 -5.45 -5.62
CA ASP A 48 2.57 -6.32 -6.55
C ASP A 48 2.99 -5.59 -7.83
N GLY A 49 2.20 -4.60 -8.27
CA GLY A 49 2.51 -3.79 -9.43
C GLY A 49 3.73 -2.88 -9.25
N ASP A 50 3.90 -2.34 -8.04
CA ASP A 50 5.05 -1.50 -7.68
C ASP A 50 6.31 -2.37 -7.58
N VAL A 51 6.22 -3.50 -6.89
CA VAL A 51 7.34 -4.43 -6.77
C VAL A 51 7.75 -4.98 -8.13
N ARG A 52 6.78 -5.41 -8.96
CA ARG A 52 7.09 -5.87 -10.33
C ARG A 52 7.81 -4.80 -11.14
N ARG A 53 7.37 -3.53 -11.10
CA ARG A 53 8.05 -2.43 -11.78
C ARG A 53 9.48 -2.25 -11.26
N TRP A 54 9.65 -2.24 -9.95
CA TRP A 54 10.96 -2.12 -9.31
C TRP A 54 11.91 -3.25 -9.70
N ILE A 55 11.47 -4.52 -9.69
CA ILE A 55 12.28 -5.67 -10.12
C ILE A 55 12.79 -5.50 -11.55
N THR A 56 11.97 -4.97 -12.46
CA THR A 56 12.38 -4.78 -13.87
C THR A 56 13.33 -3.60 -14.10
N GLN A 57 13.51 -2.73 -13.09
CA GLN A 57 14.30 -1.51 -13.19
C GLN A 57 15.54 -1.54 -12.31
N THR A 58 15.55 -2.35 -11.25
CA THR A 58 16.69 -2.42 -10.34
C THR A 58 17.90 -3.07 -11.01
N THR A 59 19.08 -2.52 -10.76
CA THR A 59 20.35 -3.10 -11.21
C THR A 59 20.85 -4.19 -10.27
N GLU A 60 20.46 -4.12 -9.00
CA GLU A 60 20.82 -5.08 -7.96
C GLU A 60 19.56 -5.60 -7.27
N PHE A 61 19.43 -6.92 -7.19
CA PHE A 61 18.30 -7.56 -6.54
C PHE A 61 18.57 -7.69 -5.04
N ASN A 62 18.17 -6.68 -4.27
CA ASN A 62 18.29 -6.66 -2.82
C ASN A 62 16.91 -6.37 -2.18
N LEU A 63 16.38 -7.32 -1.40
CA LEU A 63 15.08 -7.18 -0.74
C LEU A 63 15.15 -6.47 0.63
N ASP A 64 16.36 -6.16 1.11
CA ASP A 64 16.57 -5.38 2.34
C ASP A 64 16.46 -3.87 2.10
N VAL A 65 16.20 -3.44 0.86
CA VAL A 65 15.94 -2.03 0.55
C VAL A 65 14.69 -1.54 1.28
N PRO A 66 14.67 -0.27 1.73
CA PRO A 66 13.52 0.29 2.42
C PRO A 66 12.31 0.42 1.48
N VAL A 67 11.12 0.13 1.98
CA VAL A 67 9.85 0.27 1.25
C VAL A 67 9.65 1.66 0.66
N ASP A 68 10.22 2.69 1.29
CA ASP A 68 10.18 4.09 0.86
C ASP A 68 10.72 4.34 -0.54
N SER A 69 11.65 3.48 -0.99
CA SER A 69 12.26 3.55 -2.32
C SER A 69 11.43 2.91 -3.43
N VAL A 70 10.41 2.13 -3.04
CA VAL A 70 9.60 1.30 -3.95
C VAL A 70 8.13 1.72 -3.96
N MET A 71 7.62 2.22 -2.84
CA MET A 71 6.21 2.54 -2.67
C MET A 71 5.71 3.62 -3.65
N ASN A 72 4.45 3.50 -4.03
CA ASN A 72 3.71 4.55 -4.71
C ASN A 72 3.32 5.66 -3.72
N ARG A 73 3.94 6.84 -3.86
CA ARG A 73 3.58 8.06 -3.10
C ARG A 73 2.35 8.77 -3.64
N SER A 74 1.99 8.52 -4.90
CA SER A 74 0.79 9.05 -5.56
C SER A 74 -0.36 8.04 -5.49
N PHE A 75 -0.66 7.57 -4.27
CA PHE A 75 -1.79 6.68 -4.03
C PHE A 75 -3.10 7.48 -3.90
N VAL A 76 -4.23 6.78 -4.00
CA VAL A 76 -5.56 7.40 -3.83
C VAL A 76 -6.09 7.02 -2.46
N SER A 77 -6.56 8.04 -1.74
CA SER A 77 -7.26 7.93 -0.46
C SER A 77 -8.55 8.76 -0.49
N ALA A 78 -9.43 8.53 0.46
CA ALA A 78 -10.62 9.34 0.68
C ALA A 78 -10.75 9.66 2.17
N LEU A 79 -11.68 10.56 2.53
CA LEU A 79 -11.99 10.82 3.94
C LEU A 79 -13.11 9.91 4.42
N CYS A 80 -13.07 9.48 5.68
CA CYS A 80 -14.20 8.80 6.34
C CYS A 80 -15.52 9.60 6.29
N SER A 81 -15.47 10.92 6.09
CA SER A 81 -16.64 11.81 5.95
C SER A 81 -17.13 11.98 4.51
N ASP A 82 -16.40 11.46 3.51
CA ASP A 82 -16.81 11.56 2.12
C ASP A 82 -18.07 10.73 1.85
N SER A 83 -18.88 11.17 0.88
CA SER A 83 -20.08 10.42 0.49
C SER A 83 -19.71 9.08 -0.15
N ASN A 84 -20.55 8.06 0.04
CA ASN A 84 -20.35 6.75 -0.58
C ASN A 84 -20.15 6.83 -2.10
N GLN A 85 -20.80 7.78 -2.79
CA GLN A 85 -20.65 7.98 -4.23
C GLN A 85 -19.24 8.49 -4.59
N LYS A 86 -18.69 9.43 -3.81
CA LYS A 86 -17.33 9.95 -4.01
C LYS A 86 -16.28 8.90 -3.70
N ILE A 87 -16.43 8.13 -2.63
CA ILE A 87 -15.53 7.02 -2.32
C ILE A 87 -15.60 5.96 -3.43
N SER A 88 -16.82 5.62 -3.88
CA SER A 88 -17.03 4.61 -4.92
C SER A 88 -16.43 4.98 -6.27
N SER A 89 -16.34 6.27 -6.61
CA SER A 89 -15.78 6.71 -7.90
C SER A 89 -14.26 6.56 -8.00
N HIS A 90 -13.58 6.33 -6.87
CA HIS A 90 -12.15 6.07 -6.85
C HIS A 90 -11.79 4.61 -7.14
N PHE A 91 -12.73 3.67 -7.06
CA PHE A 91 -12.49 2.27 -7.42
C PHE A 91 -12.45 2.11 -8.94
N ASP A 92 -11.56 1.25 -9.41
CA ASP A 92 -11.48 0.82 -10.81
C ASP A 92 -10.87 -0.59 -10.89
N HIS A 93 -10.65 -1.09 -12.11
CA HIS A 93 -10.04 -2.40 -12.37
C HIS A 93 -8.63 -2.62 -11.76
N LYS A 94 -7.97 -1.57 -11.25
CA LYS A 94 -6.66 -1.62 -10.59
C LYS A 94 -6.72 -1.30 -9.11
N ARG A 95 -7.82 -0.74 -8.61
CA ARG A 95 -7.99 -0.23 -7.25
C ARG A 95 -9.18 -0.89 -6.58
N ASP A 96 -8.89 -1.98 -5.89
CA ASP A 96 -9.87 -2.76 -5.12
C ASP A 96 -9.97 -2.31 -3.65
N ILE A 97 -8.97 -1.57 -3.15
CA ILE A 97 -8.86 -1.12 -1.75
C ILE A 97 -8.39 0.33 -1.72
N ILE A 98 -9.02 1.14 -0.88
CA ILE A 98 -8.73 2.57 -0.69
C ILE A 98 -8.69 2.85 0.83
N PRO A 99 -7.65 3.51 1.35
CA PRO A 99 -7.58 3.95 2.74
C PRO A 99 -8.50 5.17 2.95
N LEU A 100 -9.16 5.20 4.12
CA LEU A 100 -10.13 6.22 4.54
C LEU A 100 -9.64 7.06 5.72
#